data_AF-A0A0N1D523-F1
#
_entry.id   AF-A0A0N1D523-F1
#
_cell.length_a   1.000
_cell.length_b   1.000
_cell.length_c   1.000
_cell.angle_alpha   90.00
_cell.angle_beta   90.00
_cell.angle_gamma   90.00
#
_symmetry.space_group_name_H-M   'P 1'
#
loop_
_entity.id
_entity.type
_entity.pdbx_description
1 polymer ?
#
loop_
_entity_poly.entity_id
_entity_poly.type
_entity_poly.pdbx_seq_one_letter_code
_entity_poly.pdbx_strand_id
1 'polypeptide(L)'
;MTDKATPEPQHGPARRRLIGVMTTVFVVLLVSMLIVGTVFVLTQLVGVIGLDADLVTAAEAVLSPVAFGIAAVLGIWTLLLSYAHGWKPSEG
;
A
#
# COMPACT_ATOMS: atom_id res chain seq x y z
N MET A 1 -40.68 -8.84 -31.30
CA MET A 1 -40.10 -8.31 -30.04
C MET A 1 -39.35 -9.44 -29.37
N THR A 2 -38.09 -9.64 -29.71
CA THR A 2 -37.21 -10.65 -29.11
C THR A 2 -36.43 -9.96 -28.00
N ASP A 3 -36.89 -10.16 -26.77
CA ASP A 3 -36.19 -9.76 -25.57
C ASP A 3 -34.90 -10.59 -25.48
N LYS A 4 -33.76 -9.97 -25.82
CA LYS A 4 -32.46 -10.53 -25.50
C LYS A 4 -32.20 -10.20 -24.04
N ALA A 5 -32.60 -11.11 -23.15
CA ALA A 5 -32.13 -11.14 -21.79
C ALA A 5 -30.59 -11.10 -21.81
N THR A 6 -30.03 -9.93 -21.52
CA THR A 6 -28.61 -9.74 -21.31
C THR A 6 -28.22 -10.56 -20.09
N PRO A 7 -27.25 -11.48 -20.18
CA PRO A 7 -26.72 -12.12 -18.98
C PRO A 7 -26.08 -11.02 -18.14
N GLU A 8 -26.68 -10.68 -17.01
CA GLU A 8 -26.01 -9.87 -16.00
C GLU A 8 -24.64 -10.51 -15.76
N PRO A 9 -23.53 -9.77 -15.85
CA PRO A 9 -22.23 -10.32 -15.48
C PRO A 9 -22.33 -10.64 -14.00
N GLN A 10 -22.47 -11.92 -13.69
CA GLN A 10 -22.41 -12.46 -12.35
C GLN A 10 -20.99 -12.19 -11.86
N HIS A 11 -20.79 -11.03 -11.21
CA HIS A 11 -19.52 -10.64 -10.61
C HIS A 11 -19.28 -11.59 -9.43
N GLY A 12 -18.63 -12.71 -9.70
CA GLY A 12 -18.53 -13.84 -8.78
C GLY A 12 -18.00 -13.43 -7.39
N PRO A 13 -18.41 -14.14 -6.32
CA PRO A 13 -17.98 -13.86 -4.94
C PRO A 13 -16.45 -13.90 -4.78
N ALA A 14 -15.75 -14.62 -5.65
CA ALA A 14 -14.30 -14.66 -5.73
C ALA A 14 -13.68 -13.28 -6.05
N ARG A 15 -14.25 -12.49 -6.97
CA ARG A 15 -13.72 -11.17 -7.34
C ARG A 15 -13.90 -10.14 -6.24
N ARG A 16 -15.04 -10.18 -5.53
CA ARG A 16 -15.29 -9.31 -4.36
C ARG A 16 -14.32 -9.63 -3.21
N ARG A 17 -14.05 -10.92 -2.97
CA ARG A 17 -13.04 -11.35 -1.98
C ARG A 17 -11.63 -10.91 -2.38
N LEU A 18 -11.27 -11.05 -3.66
CA LEU A 18 -9.96 -10.64 -4.17
C LEU A 18 -9.73 -9.13 -3.98
N ILE A 19 -10.71 -8.29 -4.35
CA ILE A 19 -10.64 -6.84 -4.14
C ILE A 19 -10.51 -6.51 -2.65
N GLY A 20 -11.32 -7.16 -1.79
CA GLY A 20 -11.24 -6.97 -0.35
C GLY A 20 -9.86 -7.29 0.23
N VAL A 21 -9.27 -8.43 -0.17
CA VAL A 21 -7.92 -8.83 0.25
C VAL A 21 -6.87 -7.83 -0.23
N MET A 22 -6.94 -7.40 -1.49
CA MET A 22 -6.00 -6.43 -2.06
C MET A 22 -6.05 -5.10 -1.31
N THR A 23 -7.25 -4.58 -1.02
CA THR A 23 -7.44 -3.37 -0.22
C THR A 23 -6.89 -3.54 1.19
N THR A 24 -7.13 -4.67 1.85
CA THR A 24 -6.55 -4.94 3.19
C THR A 24 -5.03 -4.92 3.15
N VAL A 25 -4.39 -5.57 2.17
CA VAL A 25 -2.93 -5.57 2.04
C VAL A 25 -2.40 -4.16 1.79
N PHE A 26 -3.07 -3.37 0.96
CA PHE A 26 -2.72 -1.97 0.74
C PHE A 26 -2.79 -1.14 2.02
N VAL A 27 -3.85 -1.30 2.82
CA VAL A 27 -4.00 -0.62 4.11
C VAL A 27 -2.90 -1.04 5.08
N VAL A 28 -2.58 -2.34 5.16
CA VAL A 28 -1.49 -2.83 6.02
C VAL A 28 -0.15 -2.22 5.60
N LEU A 29 0.14 -2.15 4.30
CA LEU A 29 1.34 -1.49 3.76
C LEU A 29 1.37 0.00 4.12
N LEU A 30 0.24 0.71 3.99
CA LEU A 30 0.14 2.12 4.40
C LEU A 30 0.38 2.32 5.90
N VAL A 31 -0.26 1.51 6.74
CA VAL A 31 -0.06 1.56 8.20
C VAL A 31 1.40 1.26 8.55
N SER A 32 2.02 0.29 7.87
CA SER A 32 3.45 -0.02 8.06
C SER A 32 4.34 1.17 7.71
N MET A 33 4.07 1.86 6.60
CA MET A 33 4.82 3.05 6.18
C MET A 33 4.62 4.21 7.16
N LEU A 34 3.41 4.37 7.70
CA LEU A 34 3.11 5.35 8.74
C LEU A 34 3.90 5.04 10.03
N ILE A 35 3.95 3.78 10.46
CA ILE A 35 4.72 3.35 11.63
C ILE A 35 6.20 3.65 11.41
N VAL A 36 6.78 3.24 10.28
CA VAL A 36 8.20 3.48 9.98
C VAL A 36 8.52 4.97 9.95
N GLY A 37 7.69 5.78 9.29
CA GLY A 37 7.85 7.24 9.29
C GLY A 37 7.75 7.84 10.69
N THR A 38 6.84 7.34 11.52
CA THR A 38 6.70 7.77 12.92
C THR A 38 7.95 7.45 13.73
N VAL A 39 8.49 6.23 13.59
CA VAL A 39 9.74 5.84 14.26
C VAL A 39 10.89 6.74 13.81
N PHE A 40 10.99 7.04 12.51
CA PHE A 40 12.00 7.93 11.95
C PHE A 40 11.96 9.32 12.63
N VAL A 41 10.76 9.91 12.74
CA VAL A 41 10.57 11.22 13.38
C VAL A 41 10.89 11.16 14.88
N LEU A 42 10.49 10.09 15.59
CA LEU A 42 10.80 9.95 17.02
C LEU A 42 12.30 9.84 17.27
N THR A 43 13.01 9.04 16.45
CA THR A 43 14.46 8.90 16.60
C THR A 43 15.19 10.19 16.23
N GLN A 44 14.75 10.89 15.18
CA GLN A 44 15.26 12.23 14.87
C GLN A 44 15.04 13.21 16.02
N LEU A 45 13.84 13.23 16.62
CA LEU A 45 13.52 14.12 17.73
C LEU A 45 14.43 13.87 18.94
N VAL A 46 14.67 12.60 19.29
CA VAL A 46 15.59 12.22 20.37
C VAL A 46 17.02 12.66 20.06
N GLY A 47 17.51 12.42 18.84
CA GLY A 47 18.87 12.81 18.47
C GLY A 47 19.08 14.33 18.41
N VAL A 48 18.07 15.09 17.97
CA VAL A 48 18.10 16.57 17.99
C VAL A 48 18.11 17.10 19.42
N ILE A 49 17.27 16.55 20.31
CA ILE A 49 17.25 16.95 21.74
C ILE A 49 18.56 16.56 22.43
N GLY A 50 19.11 15.40 22.10
CA GLY A 50 20.38 14.91 22.65
C GLY A 50 21.63 15.59 22.07
N LEU A 51 21.49 16.40 21.01
CA LEU A 51 22.61 16.94 20.22
C LEU A 51 23.57 15.85 19.67
N ASP A 52 23.09 14.61 19.59
CA ASP A 52 23.87 13.44 19.16
C ASP A 52 23.51 13.10 17.72
N ALA A 53 24.26 13.68 16.78
CA ALA A 53 24.10 13.46 15.35
C ALA A 53 24.40 12.01 14.93
N ASP A 54 25.26 11.30 15.65
CA ASP A 54 25.62 9.91 15.35
C ASP A 54 24.44 8.95 15.58
N LEU A 55 23.62 9.22 16.60
CA LEU A 55 22.41 8.43 16.87
C LEU A 55 21.36 8.58 15.77
N VAL A 56 21.20 9.79 15.22
CA VAL A 56 20.30 10.03 14.08
C VAL A 56 20.81 9.30 12.84
N THR A 57 22.11 9.45 12.55
CA THR A 57 22.73 8.90 11.34
C THR A 57 22.73 7.36 11.35
N ALA A 58 23.00 6.74 12.50
CA ALA A 58 22.95 5.29 12.67
C ALA A 58 21.51 4.74 12.55
N ALA A 59 20.52 5.43 13.14
CA ALA A 59 19.12 5.04 13.01
C ALA A 59 18.62 5.17 11.56
N GLU A 60 19.02 6.24 10.87
CA GLU A 60 18.70 6.47 9.47
C GLU A 60 19.31 5.40 8.55
N ALA A 61 20.54 4.96 8.82
CA ALA A 61 21.19 3.89 8.08
C ALA A 61 20.45 2.54 8.18
N VAL A 62 19.77 2.28 9.31
CA VAL A 62 19.01 1.05 9.52
C VAL A 62 17.56 1.16 9.02
N LEU A 63 16.91 2.32 9.22
CA LEU A 63 15.52 2.52 8.80
C LEU A 63 15.35 2.81 7.30
N SER A 64 16.33 3.46 6.66
CA SER A 64 16.22 3.83 5.23
C SER A 64 16.04 2.63 4.30
N PRO A 65 16.80 1.52 4.43
CA PRO A 65 16.59 0.33 3.60
C PRO A 65 15.19 -0.28 3.79
N VAL A 66 14.70 -0.28 5.04
CA VAL A 66 13.38 -0.81 5.39
C VAL A 66 12.27 0.06 4.80
N ALA A 67 12.38 1.38 4.95
CA ALA A 67 11.45 2.34 4.36
C ALA A 67 11.40 2.24 2.84
N PHE A 68 12.58 2.12 2.20
CA PHE A 68 12.68 1.94 0.75
C PHE A 68 12.04 0.63 0.28
N GLY A 69 12.27 -0.47 1.01
CA GLY A 69 11.65 -1.76 0.72
C GLY A 69 10.13 -1.71 0.80
N ILE A 70 9.58 -1.11 1.86
CA ILE A 70 8.13 -0.93 2.02
C ILE A 70 7.57 -0.05 0.90
N ALA A 71 8.25 1.05 0.56
CA ALA A 71 7.84 1.94 -0.52
C ALA A 71 7.82 1.23 -1.89
N ALA A 72 8.85 0.42 -2.19
CA ALA A 72 8.92 -0.35 -3.42
C ALA A 72 7.76 -1.37 -3.52
N VAL A 73 7.52 -2.13 -2.45
CA VAL A 73 6.41 -3.09 -2.38
C VAL A 73 5.07 -2.37 -2.50
N LEU A 74 4.91 -1.22 -1.84
CA LEU A 74 3.69 -0.42 -1.90
C LEU A 74 3.43 0.13 -3.31
N GLY A 75 4.47 0.60 -4.00
CA GLY A 75 4.38 1.02 -5.41
C GLY A 75 3.90 -0.11 -6.32
N ILE A 76 4.53 -1.29 -6.23
CA ILE A 76 4.16 -2.49 -7.00
C ILE A 76 2.72 -2.90 -6.68
N TRP A 77 2.33 -2.91 -5.40
CA TRP A 77 1.00 -3.30 -4.98
C TRP A 77 -0.08 -2.31 -5.42
N THR A 78 0.26 -1.02 -5.46
CA THR A 78 -0.62 0.03 -5.97
C THR A 78 -0.89 -0.15 -7.47
N LEU A 79 0.14 -0.51 -8.24
CA LEU A 79 -0.01 -0.84 -9.67
C LEU A 79 -0.86 -2.10 -9.88
N LEU A 80 -0.68 -3.13 -9.05
CA LEU A 80 -1.53 -4.32 -9.09
C LEU A 80 -2.99 -3.98 -8.75
N LEU A 81 -3.22 -3.11 -7.76
CA LEU A 81 -4.56 -2.62 -7.43
C LEU A 81 -5.17 -1.83 -8.60
N SER A 82 -4.42 -0.90 -9.19
CA SER A 82 -4.90 -0.09 -10.29
C SER A 82 -5.22 -0.95 -11.51
N TYR A 83 -4.45 -2.00 -11.76
CA TYR A 83 -4.77 -3.00 -12.79
C TYR A 83 -6.05 -3.77 -12.43
N ALA A 84 -6.16 -4.30 -11.21
CA ALA A 84 -7.35 -5.04 -10.79
C ALA A 84 -8.65 -4.20 -10.81
N HIS A 85 -8.53 -2.90 -10.53
CA HIS A 85 -9.63 -1.94 -10.58
C HIS A 85 -9.87 -1.34 -11.98
N GLY A 86 -8.84 -1.21 -12.82
CA GLY A 86 -8.87 -0.52 -14.12
C GLY A 86 -8.86 -1.42 -15.36
N TRP A 87 -8.67 -2.75 -15.24
CA TRP A 87 -8.65 -3.64 -16.41
C TRP A 87 -10.03 -4.05 -16.94
N LYS A 88 -11.15 -3.65 -16.33
CA LYS A 88 -12.45 -3.83 -16.99
C LYS A 88 -12.73 -2.56 -17.79
N PRO A 89 -12.70 -2.59 -19.14
CA PRO A 89 -13.34 -1.56 -19.93
C PRO A 89 -14.77 -1.40 -19.41
N SER A 90 -15.29 -0.18 -19.39
CA SER A 90 -16.72 0.04 -19.33
C SER A 90 -17.36 -0.65 -20.55
N GLU A 91 -17.66 -1.93 -20.43
CA GLU A 91 -18.59 -2.60 -21.33
C GLU A 91 -20.00 -2.25 -20.83
N GLY A 92 -20.65 -1.36 -21.59
CA GLY A 92 -22.05 -0.98 -21.41
C GLY A 92 -22.26 0.50 -21.58
#